data_AF-A0A171DJK0-F1
#
_entry.id   AF-A0A171DJK0-F1
#
_cell.length_a   1.000
_cell.length_b   1.000
_cell.length_c   1.000
_cell.angle_alpha   90.00
_cell.angle_beta   90.00
_cell.angle_gamma   90.00
#
_symmetry.space_group_name_H-M   'P 1'
#
loop_
_entity.id
_entity.type
_entity.pdbx_description
1 polymer ?
#
loop_
_entity_poly.entity_id
_entity_poly.type
_entity_poly.pdbx_seq_one_letter_code
_entity_poly.pdbx_strand_id
1 'polypeptide(L)'
;MFSLLSSMGAVDLAWRKGGVGGGAADGGRDLEAKFPRSTPDGDFELESWWIESKGREGSVEADAVKSAIINASGYQDVDVIVIVTNTQFTNPTRDWVSEWSRTHPRPRIRLWDRPRLQILIEKHPLAAARIMPSILDDDERIETLANQFWEAGRIPLIEDASYFWNKTHAIASMDAITCMVAAEVIYGDLGDRPWGTLIDRTRAHEAAVYALAVFPMTFMRIGNLPDKKLEEISAYLLQCAIRAGDPASILEVLKDPLSFIEGKEVELFKQASESYQKYIATPLWNAAAGHLRDACMQDCGRLMGEVSYLGQDPASEIFWRRFNKNLPSPSDRILTIVNRNEPCAIGLPISDDRECPFFDSETPSLTTIEDIGFVIRKRMIHPDGQWQIKRNPSNHFIDEI
;
A
#
# COMPACT_ATOMS: atom_id res chain seq x y z
N MET A 1 1.37 11.53 16.55
CA MET A 1 0.26 12.50 16.71
C MET A 1 -0.64 12.54 15.47
N PHE A 2 -0.12 12.83 14.28
CA PHE A 2 -0.91 12.91 13.04
C PHE A 2 -1.88 11.73 12.84
N SER A 3 -1.38 10.48 12.89
CA SER A 3 -2.24 9.30 12.71
C SER A 3 -3.30 9.15 13.81
N LEU A 4 -2.98 9.56 15.05
CA LEU A 4 -3.94 9.55 16.16
C LEU A 4 -5.10 10.52 15.89
N LEU A 5 -4.81 11.76 15.50
CA LEU A 5 -5.83 12.75 15.18
C LEU A 5 -6.71 12.30 14.00
N SER A 6 -6.10 11.74 12.95
CA SER A 6 -6.83 11.18 11.82
C SER A 6 -7.79 10.05 12.26
N SER A 7 -7.33 9.12 13.10
CA SER A 7 -8.18 8.04 13.63
C SER A 7 -9.22 8.50 14.65
N MET A 8 -9.06 9.69 15.24
CA MET A 8 -10.07 10.35 16.07
C MET A 8 -11.17 11.04 15.24
N GLY A 9 -11.05 11.05 13.91
CA GLY A 9 -12.01 11.70 13.01
C GLY A 9 -11.69 13.15 12.68
N ALA A 10 -10.42 13.57 12.80
CA ALA A 10 -9.99 14.89 12.35
C ALA A 10 -10.22 15.07 10.84
N VAL A 11 -10.77 16.22 10.46
CA VAL A 11 -10.83 16.71 9.08
C VAL A 11 -9.91 17.93 8.94
N ASP A 12 -9.54 18.30 7.71
CA ASP A 12 -8.59 19.39 7.42
C ASP A 12 -7.26 19.28 8.21
N LEU A 13 -6.80 18.05 8.49
CA LEU A 13 -5.58 17.80 9.27
C LEU A 13 -4.33 18.18 8.46
N ALA A 14 -3.57 19.17 8.92
CA ALA A 14 -2.41 19.70 8.21
C ALA A 14 -1.21 19.95 9.14
N TRP A 15 0.00 19.78 8.60
CA TRP A 15 1.25 20.21 9.23
C TRP A 15 1.50 21.68 8.95
N ARG A 16 1.79 22.47 9.99
CA ARG A 16 2.25 23.85 9.82
C ARG A 16 3.73 23.89 9.44
N LYS A 17 4.06 24.65 8.40
CA LYS A 17 5.45 25.05 8.13
C LYS A 17 5.73 26.29 8.98
N GLY A 18 6.77 26.23 9.82
CA GLY A 18 7.28 27.42 10.52
C GLY A 18 7.56 28.52 9.51
N GLY A 19 7.21 29.76 9.85
CA GLY A 19 7.35 30.91 8.96
C GLY A 19 8.79 31.09 8.44
N VAL A 20 8.90 31.72 7.27
CA VAL A 20 10.17 32.09 6.64
C VAL A 20 10.98 32.96 7.62
N GLY A 21 12.14 32.46 8.06
CA GLY A 21 13.08 33.22 8.89
C GLY A 21 13.47 32.58 10.23
N GLY A 22 12.89 31.45 10.61
CA GLY A 22 13.26 30.75 11.85
C GLY A 22 12.92 29.28 11.76
N GLY A 23 13.62 28.54 10.89
CA GLY A 23 13.50 27.09 10.84
C GLY A 23 13.86 26.50 12.19
N ALA A 24 12.89 25.93 12.90
CA ALA A 24 13.13 25.13 14.09
C ALA A 24 14.03 23.96 13.69
N ALA A 25 15.26 23.96 14.22
CA ALA A 25 16.31 23.01 13.87
C ALA A 25 16.07 21.59 14.41
N ASP A 26 14.96 21.34 15.13
CA ASP A 26 14.69 20.14 15.90
C ASP A 26 13.56 19.24 15.34
N GLY A 27 12.96 19.60 14.20
CA GLY A 27 12.04 18.72 13.47
C GLY A 27 10.64 18.56 14.08
N GLY A 28 10.31 19.27 15.15
CA GLY A 28 8.94 19.36 15.66
C GLY A 28 8.10 20.27 14.76
N ARG A 29 7.00 19.75 14.18
CA ARG A 29 6.03 20.54 13.43
C ARG A 29 4.71 20.59 14.22
N ASP A 30 4.10 21.76 14.29
CA ASP A 30 2.77 21.93 14.89
C ASP A 30 1.69 21.49 13.90
N LEU A 31 0.52 21.12 14.44
CA LEU A 31 -0.59 20.56 13.69
C LEU A 31 -1.86 21.41 13.87
N GLU A 32 -2.65 21.49 12.81
CA GLU A 32 -4.00 22.03 12.86
C GLU A 32 -4.98 20.98 12.34
N ALA A 33 -6.16 20.94 12.95
CA ALA A 33 -7.22 20.01 12.59
C ALA A 33 -8.59 20.63 12.91
N LYS A 34 -9.63 20.12 12.27
CA LYS A 34 -11.01 20.40 12.66
C LYS A 34 -11.69 19.12 13.13
N PHE A 35 -12.53 19.22 14.15
CA PHE A 35 -13.35 18.12 14.62
C PHE A 35 -14.84 18.49 14.53
N PRO A 36 -15.68 17.63 13.93
CA PRO A 36 -17.12 17.84 13.95
C PRO A 36 -17.65 17.66 15.37
N ARG A 37 -18.44 18.63 15.81
CA ARG A 37 -19.09 18.64 17.11
C ARG A 37 -20.59 18.75 16.92
N SER A 38 -21.34 17.78 17.44
CA SER A 38 -22.80 17.84 17.45
C SER A 38 -23.28 18.98 18.36
N THR A 39 -24.18 19.81 17.83
CA THR A 39 -24.92 20.80 18.60
C THR A 39 -26.19 20.15 19.19
N PRO A 40 -26.79 20.74 20.24
CA PRO A 40 -28.05 20.23 20.81
C PRO A 40 -29.21 20.15 19.81
N ASP A 41 -29.18 20.97 18.76
CA ASP A 41 -30.23 21.04 17.74
C ASP A 41 -30.06 19.98 16.64
N GLY A 42 -29.01 19.16 16.70
CA GLY A 42 -28.73 18.07 15.76
C GLY A 42 -27.82 18.43 14.59
N ASP A 43 -27.38 19.69 14.51
CA ASP A 43 -26.39 20.15 13.53
C ASP A 43 -24.95 19.79 13.94
N PHE A 44 -24.00 19.93 13.02
CA PHE A 44 -22.57 19.78 13.28
C PHE A 44 -21.83 21.10 13.06
N GLU A 45 -21.09 21.53 14.08
CA GLU A 45 -20.13 22.63 13.96
C GLU A 45 -18.72 22.05 13.85
N LEU A 46 -17.88 22.66 13.01
CA LEU A 46 -16.46 22.32 12.94
C LEU A 46 -15.69 23.13 13.97
N GLU A 47 -15.12 22.44 14.95
CA GLU A 47 -14.30 23.03 15.99
C GLU A 47 -12.83 23.03 15.54
N SER A 48 -12.17 24.19 15.54
CA SER A 48 -10.79 24.35 15.10
C SER A 48 -9.79 24.07 16.23
N TRP A 49 -8.90 23.12 16.01
CA TRP A 49 -7.92 22.64 17.00
C TRP A 49 -6.50 22.98 16.58
N TRP A 50 -5.77 23.64 17.49
CA TRP A 50 -4.33 23.88 17.42
C TRP A 50 -3.60 22.85 18.29
N ILE A 51 -2.70 22.07 17.72
CA ILE A 51 -1.98 21.01 18.44
C ILE A 51 -0.48 21.26 18.41
N GLU A 52 0.06 21.61 19.57
CA GLU A 52 1.49 21.79 19.80
C GLU A 52 2.10 20.52 20.41
N SER A 53 3.14 19.96 19.78
CA SER A 53 3.84 18.78 20.30
C SER A 53 5.20 19.15 20.90
N LYS A 54 5.40 18.88 22.19
CA LYS A 54 6.67 19.11 22.92
C LYS A 54 7.23 17.78 23.41
N GLY A 55 8.15 17.18 22.65
CA GLY A 55 8.90 16.01 23.10
C GLY A 55 9.95 16.39 24.15
N ARG A 56 10.03 15.65 25.26
CA ARG A 56 11.02 15.84 26.32
C ARG A 56 11.51 14.49 26.86
N GLU A 57 12.72 14.49 27.44
CA GLU A 57 13.18 13.39 28.30
C GLU A 57 12.65 13.56 29.74
N GLY A 58 12.50 14.81 30.20
CA GLY A 58 11.95 15.18 31.52
C GLY A 58 10.53 15.77 31.48
N SER A 59 10.09 16.37 32.58
CA SER A 59 8.81 17.09 32.64
C SER A 59 8.77 18.32 31.73
N VAL A 60 7.59 18.71 31.28
CA VAL A 60 7.40 19.97 30.57
C VAL A 60 7.20 21.10 31.57
N GLU A 61 8.10 22.09 31.51
CA GLU A 61 8.04 23.27 32.36
C GLU A 61 6.95 24.26 31.94
N ALA A 62 6.45 25.01 32.92
CA ALA A 62 5.31 25.91 32.75
C ALA A 62 5.55 26.95 31.63
N ASP A 63 6.77 27.47 31.49
CA ASP A 63 7.06 28.53 30.52
C ASP A 63 6.99 28.08 29.07
N ALA A 64 7.27 26.79 28.79
CA ALA A 64 7.07 26.21 27.47
C ALA A 64 5.57 26.14 27.11
N VAL A 65 4.74 25.79 28.09
CA VAL A 65 3.28 25.72 27.92
C VAL A 65 2.67 27.11 27.76
N LYS A 66 3.10 28.07 28.59
CA LYS A 66 2.68 29.48 28.49
C LYS A 66 2.98 30.07 27.11
N SER A 67 4.20 29.87 26.62
CA SER A 67 4.64 30.42 25.32
C SER A 67 3.79 29.86 24.18
N ALA A 68 3.50 28.55 24.20
CA ALA A 68 2.66 27.91 23.18
C ALA A 68 1.22 28.43 23.23
N ILE A 69 0.63 28.56 24.42
CA ILE A 69 -0.74 29.07 24.59
C ILE A 69 -0.85 30.53 24.15
N ILE A 70 0.11 31.39 24.53
CA ILE A 70 0.10 32.81 24.14
C ILE A 70 0.23 32.95 22.62
N ASN A 71 1.12 32.19 21.99
CA ASN A 71 1.29 32.22 20.54
C ASN A 71 0.02 31.76 19.81
N ALA A 72 -0.51 30.59 20.18
CA ALA A 72 -1.71 30.04 19.56
C ALA A 72 -2.97 30.88 19.83
N SER A 73 -3.05 31.57 20.97
CA SER A 73 -4.17 32.49 21.28
C SER A 73 -4.14 33.79 20.45
N GLY A 74 -3.04 34.06 19.75
CA GLY A 74 -2.96 35.19 18.81
C GLY A 74 -3.75 34.98 17.52
N TYR A 75 -4.27 33.77 17.27
CA TYR A 75 -5.06 33.43 16.09
C TYR A 75 -6.56 33.53 16.39
N GLN A 76 -7.33 34.17 15.50
CA GLN A 76 -8.73 34.47 15.75
C GLN A 76 -9.67 33.25 15.63
N ASP A 77 -9.25 32.20 14.92
CA ASP A 77 -10.11 31.06 14.56
C ASP A 77 -9.72 29.75 15.28
N VAL A 78 -9.19 29.84 16.50
CA VAL A 78 -8.82 28.67 17.30
C VAL A 78 -9.82 28.47 18.44
N ASP A 79 -10.50 27.32 18.45
CA ASP A 79 -11.44 26.95 19.52
C ASP A 79 -10.76 26.19 20.65
N VAL A 80 -9.77 25.36 20.30
CA VAL A 80 -9.07 24.48 21.23
C VAL A 80 -7.57 24.52 20.97
N ILE A 81 -6.78 24.74 22.03
CA ILE A 81 -5.34 24.53 22.03
C ILE A 81 -5.04 23.24 22.78
N VAL A 82 -4.33 22.32 22.14
CA VAL A 82 -3.83 21.09 22.74
C VAL A 82 -2.33 21.16 22.86
N ILE A 83 -1.82 21.04 24.08
CA ILE A 83 -0.39 20.86 24.33
C ILE A 83 -0.14 19.39 24.61
N VAL A 84 0.76 18.80 23.83
CA VAL A 84 1.07 17.36 23.88
C VAL A 84 2.50 17.16 24.37
N THR A 85 2.70 16.19 25.26
CA THR A 85 4.02 15.68 25.64
C THR A 85 4.04 14.17 25.79
N ASN A 86 5.20 13.55 25.52
CA ASN A 86 5.49 12.15 25.80
C ASN A 86 5.83 11.87 27.28
N THR A 87 5.88 12.91 28.12
CA THR A 87 6.15 12.80 29.57
C THR A 87 4.94 13.29 30.39
N GLN A 88 5.17 13.96 31.51
CA GLN A 88 4.12 14.51 32.38
C GLN A 88 4.26 16.03 32.48
N PHE A 89 3.13 16.71 32.67
CA PHE A 89 3.11 18.11 33.07
C PHE A 89 3.30 18.24 34.57
N THR A 90 4.11 19.20 35.00
CA THR A 90 4.29 19.51 36.43
C THR A 90 2.99 20.09 37.02
N ASN A 91 2.78 19.93 38.34
CA ASN A 91 1.61 20.51 39.02
C ASN A 91 1.48 22.03 38.81
N PRO A 92 2.57 22.84 38.93
CA PRO A 92 2.50 24.27 38.62
C PRO A 92 1.99 24.58 37.21
N THR A 93 2.29 23.73 36.22
CA THR A 93 1.80 23.90 34.85
C THR A 93 0.29 23.69 34.77
N ARG A 94 -0.24 22.67 35.46
CA ARG A 94 -1.68 22.40 35.49
C ARG A 94 -2.44 23.49 36.22
N ASP A 95 -1.92 23.95 37.35
CA ASP A 95 -2.52 25.02 38.15
C ASP A 95 -2.60 26.32 37.35
N TRP A 96 -1.51 26.67 36.65
CA TRP A 96 -1.49 27.83 35.77
C TRP A 96 -2.49 27.73 34.62
N VAL A 97 -2.58 26.59 33.94
CA VAL A 97 -3.56 26.39 32.85
C VAL A 97 -5.00 26.48 33.37
N SER A 98 -5.27 25.94 34.55
CA SER A 98 -6.59 26.03 35.19
C SER A 98 -6.98 27.48 35.46
N GLU A 99 -6.07 28.26 36.05
CA GLU A 99 -6.31 29.68 36.36
C GLU A 99 -6.41 30.54 35.09
N TRP A 100 -5.58 30.26 34.07
CA TRP A 100 -5.68 30.92 32.78
C TRP A 100 -7.03 30.62 32.11
N SER A 101 -7.47 29.36 32.10
CA SER A 101 -8.75 28.96 31.49
C SER A 101 -9.97 29.56 32.20
N ARG A 102 -9.85 29.87 33.49
CA ARG A 102 -10.89 30.56 34.27
C ARG A 102 -11.05 32.02 33.85
N THR A 103 -9.95 32.68 33.50
CA THR A 103 -9.91 34.09 33.09
C THR A 103 -10.05 34.27 31.58
N HIS A 104 -9.72 33.25 30.79
CA HIS A 104 -9.78 33.23 29.33
C HIS A 104 -10.55 31.98 28.86
N PRO A 105 -11.89 32.04 28.78
CA PRO A 105 -12.72 30.87 28.44
C PRO A 105 -12.50 30.33 27.02
N ARG A 106 -11.93 31.15 26.12
CA ARG A 106 -11.55 30.79 24.75
C ARG A 106 -10.16 31.35 24.40
N PRO A 107 -9.33 30.59 23.66
CA PRO A 107 -9.50 29.18 23.29
C PRO A 107 -9.45 28.24 24.50
N ARG A 108 -10.11 27.07 24.40
CA ARG A 108 -10.07 26.06 25.48
C ARG A 108 -8.73 25.33 25.45
N ILE A 109 -8.10 25.18 26.60
CA ILE A 109 -6.79 24.52 26.68
C ILE A 109 -6.96 23.06 27.11
N ARG A 110 -6.26 22.15 26.43
CA ARG A 110 -6.17 20.73 26.73
C ARG A 110 -4.70 20.34 26.90
N LEU A 111 -4.43 19.55 27.93
CA LEU A 111 -3.11 18.99 28.20
C LEU A 111 -3.16 17.48 27.95
N TRP A 112 -2.37 16.99 26.99
CA TRP A 112 -2.22 15.58 26.67
C TRP A 112 -0.82 15.10 27.04
N ASP A 113 -0.72 14.53 28.23
CA ASP A 113 0.49 13.87 28.74
C ASP A 113 0.50 12.38 28.38
N ARG A 114 1.56 11.68 28.77
CA ARG A 114 1.72 10.24 28.51
C ARG A 114 0.52 9.39 28.94
N PRO A 115 -0.02 9.49 30.17
CA PRO A 115 -1.21 8.74 30.55
C PRO A 115 -2.42 9.04 29.65
N ARG A 116 -2.64 10.31 29.30
CA ARG A 116 -3.75 10.67 28.41
C ARG A 116 -3.56 10.14 27.00
N LEU A 117 -2.34 10.22 26.47
CA LEU A 117 -2.00 9.67 25.16
C LEU A 117 -2.20 8.16 25.11
N GLN A 118 -1.83 7.44 26.16
CA GLN A 118 -2.05 5.99 26.24
C GLN A 118 -3.55 5.65 26.12
N ILE A 119 -4.41 6.33 26.89
CA ILE A 119 -5.86 6.15 26.81
C ILE A 119 -6.39 6.46 25.40
N LEU A 120 -5.87 7.50 24.74
CA LEU A 120 -6.29 7.84 23.38
C LEU A 120 -5.84 6.79 22.37
N ILE A 121 -4.62 6.26 22.49
CA ILE A 121 -4.12 5.19 21.62
C ILE A 121 -4.93 3.91 21.80
N GLU A 122 -5.23 3.53 23.04
CA GLU A 122 -6.08 2.36 23.36
C GLU A 122 -7.49 2.47 22.74
N LYS A 123 -8.06 3.68 22.71
CA LYS A 123 -9.37 3.94 22.08
C LYS A 123 -9.33 4.00 20.55
N HIS A 124 -8.16 4.16 19.96
CA HIS A 124 -7.98 4.31 18.52
C HIS A 124 -6.92 3.31 18.01
N PRO A 125 -7.20 1.98 18.06
CA PRO A 125 -6.21 0.94 17.75
C PRO A 125 -5.66 1.03 16.32
N LEU A 126 -6.42 1.57 15.36
CA LEU A 126 -5.94 1.83 14.00
C LEU A 126 -4.80 2.85 13.94
N ALA A 127 -4.80 3.86 14.81
CA ALA A 127 -3.69 4.81 14.91
C ALA A 127 -2.44 4.15 15.47
N ALA A 128 -2.64 3.34 16.53
CA ALA A 128 -1.58 2.55 17.15
C ALA A 128 -0.93 1.65 16.10
N ALA A 129 -1.75 0.89 15.37
CA ALA A 129 -1.31 -0.12 14.44
C ALA A 129 -0.79 0.45 13.09
N ARG A 130 -0.81 1.78 12.90
CA ARG A 130 -0.09 2.47 11.81
C ARG A 130 1.29 2.97 12.24
N ILE A 131 1.46 3.29 13.54
CA ILE A 131 2.69 3.88 14.07
C ILE A 131 3.59 2.82 14.71
N MET A 132 3.02 1.79 15.35
CA MET A 132 3.75 0.71 16.03
C MET A 132 4.89 0.15 15.20
N PRO A 133 4.69 -0.20 13.90
CA PRO A 133 5.76 -0.73 13.07
C PRO A 133 6.98 0.21 12.93
N SER A 134 6.81 1.52 13.05
CA SER A 134 7.90 2.50 12.92
C SER A 134 8.70 2.76 14.21
N ILE A 135 8.24 2.24 15.35
CA ILE A 135 8.86 2.45 16.68
C ILE A 135 9.52 1.16 17.19
N LEU A 136 9.00 0.01 16.76
CA LEU A 136 9.53 -1.31 17.10
C LEU A 136 10.87 -1.57 16.40
N ASP A 137 11.68 -2.43 17.00
CA ASP A 137 12.84 -2.99 16.29
C ASP A 137 12.38 -3.90 15.13
N ASP A 138 13.34 -4.34 14.30
CA ASP A 138 13.01 -5.08 13.09
C ASP A 138 12.30 -6.42 13.38
N ASP A 139 12.65 -7.09 14.47
CA ASP A 139 12.10 -8.40 14.86
C ASP A 139 10.69 -8.24 15.45
N GLU A 140 10.52 -7.30 16.39
CA GLU A 140 9.21 -6.99 16.98
C GLU A 140 8.22 -6.46 15.94
N ARG A 141 8.72 -5.69 14.95
CA ARG A 141 7.90 -5.17 13.86
C ARG A 141 7.37 -6.29 12.98
N ILE A 142 8.23 -7.20 12.52
CA ILE A 142 7.79 -8.27 11.63
C ILE A 142 6.86 -9.25 12.36
N GLU A 143 7.15 -9.55 13.63
CA GLU A 143 6.27 -10.36 14.48
C GLU A 143 4.89 -9.72 14.62
N THR A 144 4.84 -8.41 14.89
CA THR A 144 3.58 -7.67 15.01
C THR A 144 2.78 -7.70 13.70
N LEU A 145 3.43 -7.50 12.55
CA LEU A 145 2.78 -7.54 11.24
C LEU A 145 2.26 -8.94 10.91
N ALA A 146 3.08 -9.98 11.15
CA ALA A 146 2.68 -11.37 10.95
C ALA A 146 1.49 -11.75 11.83
N ASN A 147 1.52 -11.38 13.12
CA ASN A 147 0.42 -11.64 14.03
C ASN A 147 -0.88 -10.95 13.59
N GLN A 148 -0.82 -9.69 13.15
CA GLN A 148 -2.00 -8.99 12.63
C GLN A 148 -2.53 -9.62 11.33
N PHE A 149 -1.64 -10.13 10.49
CA PHE A 149 -2.00 -10.83 9.27
C PHE A 149 -2.71 -12.16 9.57
N TRP A 150 -2.14 -13.00 10.44
CA TRP A 150 -2.69 -14.32 10.74
C TRP A 150 -3.92 -14.31 11.65
N GLU A 151 -4.00 -13.36 12.59
CA GLU A 151 -5.12 -13.31 13.54
C GLU A 151 -6.29 -12.46 13.03
N ALA A 152 -6.01 -11.37 12.31
CA ALA A 152 -7.03 -10.41 11.88
C ALA A 152 -7.19 -10.31 10.35
N GLY A 153 -6.39 -11.03 9.57
CA GLY A 153 -6.39 -10.93 8.10
C GLY A 153 -5.91 -9.58 7.58
N ARG A 154 -5.16 -8.83 8.40
CA ARG A 154 -4.68 -7.50 8.00
C ARG A 154 -3.46 -7.65 7.11
N ILE A 155 -3.61 -7.31 5.84
CA ILE A 155 -2.49 -7.28 4.89
C ILE A 155 -1.54 -6.11 5.24
N PRO A 156 -0.22 -6.33 5.36
CA PRO A 156 0.76 -5.26 5.49
C PRO A 156 0.74 -4.33 4.28
N LEU A 157 1.22 -3.10 4.46
CA LEU A 157 1.31 -2.15 3.36
C LEU A 157 2.53 -2.44 2.47
N ILE A 158 2.53 -1.89 1.26
CA ILE A 158 3.66 -2.04 0.33
C ILE A 158 4.94 -1.38 0.85
N GLU A 159 4.81 -0.35 1.69
CA GLU A 159 5.92 0.29 2.39
C GLU A 159 6.54 -0.65 3.44
N ASP A 160 5.75 -1.49 4.11
CA ASP A 160 6.26 -2.50 5.03
C ASP A 160 7.05 -3.57 4.28
N ALA A 161 6.52 -4.06 3.15
CA ALA A 161 7.24 -4.99 2.29
C ALA A 161 8.54 -4.38 1.76
N SER A 162 8.50 -3.14 1.28
CA SER A 162 9.69 -2.42 0.79
C SER A 162 10.73 -2.21 1.90
N TYR A 163 10.30 -1.92 3.12
CA TYR A 163 11.17 -1.79 4.29
C TYR A 163 11.91 -3.09 4.58
N PHE A 164 11.19 -4.21 4.68
CA PHE A 164 11.78 -5.50 5.01
C PHE A 164 12.56 -6.13 3.87
N TRP A 165 12.28 -5.78 2.62
CA TRP A 165 13.07 -6.29 1.50
C TRP A 165 14.52 -5.80 1.55
N ASN A 166 14.75 -4.61 2.07
CA ASN A 166 16.11 -4.11 2.32
C ASN A 166 16.76 -4.76 3.56
N LYS A 167 15.99 -5.58 4.31
CA LYS A 167 16.37 -6.20 5.58
C LYS A 167 15.92 -7.65 5.66
N THR A 168 16.10 -8.42 4.60
CA THR A 168 15.60 -9.80 4.52
C THR A 168 16.13 -10.73 5.62
N HIS A 169 17.20 -10.35 6.33
CA HIS A 169 17.72 -11.08 7.48
C HIS A 169 16.75 -11.12 8.67
N ALA A 170 15.87 -10.11 8.81
CA ALA A 170 14.81 -10.10 9.83
C ALA A 170 13.65 -11.05 9.49
N ILE A 171 13.56 -11.52 8.24
CA ILE A 171 12.50 -12.44 7.80
C ILE A 171 12.94 -13.90 8.07
N ALA A 172 12.65 -14.36 9.28
CA ALA A 172 13.10 -15.67 9.77
C ALA A 172 12.08 -16.82 9.59
N SER A 173 10.79 -16.53 9.47
CA SER A 173 9.72 -17.54 9.49
C SER A 173 8.90 -17.59 8.20
N MET A 174 8.24 -18.73 7.96
CA MET A 174 7.26 -18.85 6.89
C MET A 174 6.04 -17.95 7.09
N ASP A 175 5.69 -17.62 8.33
CA ASP A 175 4.66 -16.63 8.65
C ASP A 175 5.01 -15.25 8.07
N ALA A 176 6.24 -14.80 8.32
CA ALA A 176 6.73 -13.52 7.84
C ALA A 176 6.84 -13.50 6.31
N ILE A 177 7.36 -14.58 5.70
CA ILE A 177 7.44 -14.70 4.23
C ILE A 177 6.04 -14.64 3.61
N THR A 178 5.09 -15.42 4.12
CA THR A 178 3.71 -15.47 3.61
C THR A 178 3.00 -14.13 3.75
N CYS A 179 3.20 -13.46 4.89
CA CYS A 179 2.70 -12.12 5.17
C CYS A 179 3.19 -11.09 4.14
N MET A 180 4.50 -11.10 3.81
CA MET A 180 5.07 -10.20 2.79
C MET A 180 4.65 -10.58 1.36
N VAL A 181 4.54 -11.87 1.05
CA VAL A 181 3.99 -12.36 -0.23
C VAL A 181 2.58 -11.83 -0.44
N ALA A 182 1.73 -11.89 0.59
CA ALA A 182 0.37 -11.38 0.50
C ALA A 182 0.35 -9.87 0.22
N ALA A 183 1.24 -9.09 0.84
CA ALA A 183 1.36 -7.66 0.55
C ALA A 183 1.72 -7.39 -0.92
N GLU A 184 2.66 -8.14 -1.51
CA GLU A 184 2.99 -7.99 -2.94
C GLU A 184 1.83 -8.38 -3.85
N VAL A 185 1.15 -9.49 -3.59
CA VAL A 185 0.04 -9.94 -4.44
C VAL A 185 -1.14 -8.96 -4.42
N ILE A 186 -1.35 -8.28 -3.29
CA ILE A 186 -2.47 -7.35 -3.10
C ILE A 186 -2.14 -5.93 -3.57
N TYR A 187 -0.94 -5.43 -3.27
CA TYR A 187 -0.59 -4.03 -3.47
C TYR A 187 0.56 -3.79 -4.46
N GLY A 188 1.28 -4.82 -4.91
CA GLY A 188 2.48 -4.67 -5.72
C GLY A 188 2.61 -5.72 -6.84
N ASP A 189 3.85 -6.07 -7.17
CA ASP A 189 4.20 -7.14 -8.10
C ASP A 189 5.24 -8.08 -7.47
N LEU A 190 4.98 -9.38 -7.55
CA LEU A 190 5.89 -10.44 -7.09
C LEU A 190 7.28 -10.39 -7.75
N GLY A 191 7.41 -9.74 -8.91
CA GLY A 191 8.67 -9.49 -9.60
C GLY A 191 9.54 -8.42 -8.94
N ASP A 192 8.97 -7.44 -8.23
CA ASP A 192 9.75 -6.37 -7.61
C ASP A 192 10.59 -6.90 -6.46
N ARG A 193 9.91 -7.61 -5.55
CA ARG A 193 10.46 -8.18 -4.32
C ARG A 193 10.12 -9.67 -4.28
N PRO A 194 10.92 -10.52 -4.93
CA PRO A 194 10.63 -11.94 -5.04
C PRO A 194 10.89 -12.68 -3.72
N TRP A 195 9.97 -12.53 -2.76
CA TRP A 195 10.02 -13.09 -1.40
C TRP A 195 10.23 -14.61 -1.39
N GLY A 196 9.72 -15.32 -2.40
CA GLY A 196 9.91 -16.75 -2.57
C GLY A 196 11.36 -17.17 -2.83
N THR A 197 12.27 -16.23 -3.09
CA THR A 197 13.72 -16.49 -3.15
C THR A 197 14.34 -16.71 -1.77
N LEU A 198 13.65 -16.36 -0.68
CA LEU A 198 14.04 -16.65 0.70
C LEU A 198 13.67 -18.07 1.15
N ILE A 199 12.86 -18.77 0.35
CA ILE A 199 12.52 -20.18 0.57
C ILE A 199 13.66 -21.02 0.02
N ASP A 200 14.44 -21.62 0.92
CA ASP A 200 15.51 -22.55 0.59
C ASP A 200 15.05 -24.01 0.74
N ARG A 201 15.98 -24.96 0.57
CA ARG A 201 15.71 -26.39 0.72
C ARG A 201 15.13 -26.76 2.09
N THR A 202 15.50 -26.03 3.15
CA THR A 202 15.08 -26.34 4.52
C THR A 202 13.64 -25.91 4.78
N ARG A 203 13.17 -24.85 4.11
CA ARG A 203 11.81 -24.31 4.23
C ARG A 203 10.86 -24.77 3.14
N ALA A 204 11.33 -25.45 2.11
CA ALA A 204 10.51 -25.81 0.97
C ALA A 204 9.30 -26.70 1.32
N HIS A 205 9.50 -27.67 2.21
CA HIS A 205 8.41 -28.53 2.69
C HIS A 205 7.35 -27.71 3.43
N GLU A 206 7.78 -26.87 4.37
CA GLU A 206 6.91 -25.97 5.12
C GLU A 206 6.16 -25.01 4.19
N ALA A 207 6.82 -24.44 3.18
CA ALA A 207 6.18 -23.58 2.18
C ALA A 207 5.06 -24.27 1.40
N ALA A 208 5.19 -25.56 1.08
CA ALA A 208 4.12 -26.33 0.46
C ALA A 208 2.94 -26.54 1.43
N VAL A 209 3.22 -26.82 2.71
CA VAL A 209 2.19 -26.93 3.75
C VAL A 209 1.46 -25.61 3.95
N TYR A 210 2.17 -24.48 3.93
CA TYR A 210 1.57 -23.15 4.00
C TYR A 210 0.67 -22.88 2.80
N ALA A 211 1.17 -23.16 1.59
CA ALA A 211 0.43 -22.93 0.35
C ALA A 211 -0.88 -23.73 0.27
N LEU A 212 -0.87 -24.98 0.74
CA LEU A 212 -1.97 -25.93 0.56
C LEU A 212 -2.84 -26.15 1.78
N ALA A 213 -2.40 -25.76 2.98
CA ALA A 213 -3.14 -25.97 4.22
C ALA A 213 -3.25 -24.69 5.06
N VAL A 214 -2.13 -24.20 5.63
CA VAL A 214 -2.15 -23.16 6.67
C VAL A 214 -2.79 -21.86 6.16
N PHE A 215 -2.38 -21.37 4.99
CA PHE A 215 -2.88 -20.12 4.44
C PHE A 215 -4.35 -20.22 3.99
N PRO A 216 -4.75 -21.20 3.15
CA PRO A 216 -6.16 -21.36 2.77
C PRO A 216 -7.10 -21.52 3.98
N MET A 217 -6.72 -22.33 4.97
CA MET A 217 -7.56 -22.56 6.15
C MET A 217 -7.75 -21.30 6.98
N THR A 218 -6.68 -20.55 7.20
CA THR A 218 -6.77 -19.30 7.97
C THR A 218 -7.67 -18.29 7.28
N PHE A 219 -7.57 -18.14 5.96
CA PHE A 219 -8.36 -17.13 5.24
C PHE A 219 -9.80 -17.57 4.94
N MET A 220 -10.09 -18.87 4.89
CA MET A 220 -11.48 -19.36 4.96
C MET A 220 -12.15 -19.01 6.29
N ARG A 221 -11.39 -18.97 7.40
CA ARG A 221 -11.91 -18.61 8.73
C ARG A 221 -12.14 -17.10 8.86
N ILE A 222 -11.20 -16.29 8.39
CA ILE A 222 -11.23 -14.83 8.57
C ILE A 222 -12.15 -14.15 7.55
N GLY A 223 -12.29 -14.69 6.34
CA GLY A 223 -13.24 -14.20 5.33
C GLY A 223 -12.88 -12.85 4.68
N ASN A 224 -11.63 -12.39 4.80
CA ASN A 224 -11.20 -11.06 4.36
C ASN A 224 -10.44 -11.03 3.02
N LEU A 225 -10.36 -12.15 2.29
CA LEU A 225 -9.58 -12.23 1.04
C LEU A 225 -10.40 -12.85 -0.09
N PRO A 226 -10.47 -12.22 -1.28
CA PRO A 226 -11.12 -12.83 -2.45
C PRO A 226 -10.44 -14.13 -2.90
N ASP A 227 -11.21 -15.10 -3.37
CA ASP A 227 -10.73 -16.43 -3.79
C ASP A 227 -9.56 -16.36 -4.78
N LYS A 228 -9.65 -15.48 -5.79
CA LYS A 228 -8.58 -15.28 -6.78
C LYS A 228 -7.25 -14.87 -6.13
N LYS A 229 -7.30 -14.03 -5.09
CA LYS A 229 -6.10 -13.56 -4.39
C LYS A 229 -5.54 -14.63 -3.47
N LEU A 230 -6.40 -15.44 -2.86
CA LEU A 230 -5.99 -16.62 -2.13
C LEU A 230 -5.25 -17.60 -3.07
N GLU A 231 -5.83 -17.87 -4.24
CA GLU A 231 -5.21 -18.71 -5.28
C GLU A 231 -3.85 -18.17 -5.73
N GLU A 232 -3.74 -16.88 -6.01
CA GLU A 232 -2.48 -16.25 -6.44
C GLU A 232 -1.36 -16.41 -5.40
N ILE A 233 -1.65 -16.19 -4.11
CA ILE A 233 -0.69 -16.32 -3.00
C ILE A 233 -0.27 -17.79 -2.82
N SER A 234 -1.25 -18.69 -2.72
CA SER A 234 -0.99 -20.13 -2.58
C SER A 234 -0.21 -20.68 -3.76
N ALA A 235 -0.57 -20.30 -4.99
CA ALA A 235 0.12 -20.73 -6.19
C ALA A 235 1.59 -20.30 -6.18
N TYR A 236 1.87 -19.05 -5.80
CA TYR A 236 3.24 -18.56 -5.73
C TYR A 236 4.08 -19.29 -4.67
N LEU A 237 3.54 -19.48 -3.46
CA LEU A 237 4.23 -20.22 -2.40
C LEU A 237 4.53 -21.67 -2.82
N LEU A 238 3.56 -22.34 -3.45
CA LEU A 238 3.72 -23.71 -3.94
C LEU A 238 4.78 -23.81 -5.05
N GLN A 239 4.81 -22.87 -5.98
CA GLN A 239 5.86 -22.82 -7.02
C GLN A 239 7.26 -22.63 -6.41
N CYS A 240 7.36 -21.79 -5.38
CA CYS A 240 8.63 -21.58 -4.68
C CYS A 240 9.06 -22.82 -3.89
N ALA A 241 8.11 -23.53 -3.27
CA ALA A 241 8.35 -24.82 -2.64
C ALA A 241 8.85 -25.87 -3.65
N ILE A 242 8.22 -25.97 -4.83
CA ILE A 242 8.63 -26.90 -5.89
C ILE A 242 10.04 -26.56 -6.41
N ARG A 243 10.36 -25.28 -6.59
CA ARG A 243 11.68 -24.82 -7.02
C ARG A 243 12.79 -25.22 -6.04
N ALA A 244 12.53 -25.07 -4.74
CA ALA A 244 13.54 -25.21 -3.70
C ALA A 244 13.60 -26.63 -3.11
N GLY A 245 12.50 -27.37 -3.11
CA GLY A 245 12.32 -28.60 -2.35
C GLY A 245 12.70 -29.88 -3.07
N ASP A 246 12.72 -30.97 -2.30
CA ASP A 246 12.81 -32.32 -2.84
C ASP A 246 11.46 -32.78 -3.42
N PRO A 247 11.39 -33.27 -4.66
CA PRO A 247 10.12 -33.65 -5.29
C PRO A 247 9.32 -34.71 -4.54
N ALA A 248 9.96 -35.67 -3.86
CA ALA A 248 9.24 -36.70 -3.12
C ALA A 248 8.59 -36.09 -1.88
N SER A 249 9.31 -35.23 -1.16
CA SER A 249 8.78 -34.50 -0.01
C SER A 249 7.61 -33.58 -0.38
N ILE A 250 7.70 -32.84 -1.49
CA ILE A 250 6.59 -31.99 -1.96
C ILE A 250 5.38 -32.82 -2.39
N LEU A 251 5.61 -33.99 -3.01
CA LEU A 251 4.54 -34.91 -3.40
C LEU A 251 3.76 -35.46 -2.20
N GLU A 252 4.43 -35.70 -1.07
CA GLU A 252 3.75 -36.11 0.18
C GLU A 252 2.77 -35.03 0.65
N VAL A 253 3.20 -33.77 0.66
CA VAL A 253 2.33 -32.63 1.01
C VAL A 253 1.17 -32.48 0.02
N LEU A 254 1.40 -32.67 -1.27
CA LEU A 254 0.34 -32.59 -2.29
C LEU A 254 -0.74 -33.68 -2.12
N LYS A 255 -0.38 -34.84 -1.59
CA LYS A 255 -1.32 -35.96 -1.39
C LYS A 255 -2.20 -35.76 -0.17
N ASP A 256 -1.64 -35.26 0.92
CA ASP A 256 -2.36 -35.06 2.17
C ASP A 256 -1.78 -33.86 2.96
N PRO A 257 -2.08 -32.62 2.53
CA PRO A 257 -1.49 -31.43 3.14
C PRO A 257 -1.93 -31.23 4.58
N LEU A 258 -3.11 -31.77 4.96
CA LEU A 258 -3.66 -31.68 6.31
C LEU A 258 -2.94 -32.58 7.32
N SER A 259 -2.22 -33.61 6.86
CA SER A 259 -1.45 -34.49 7.75
C SER A 259 -0.27 -33.79 8.42
N PHE A 260 0.18 -32.65 7.88
CA PHE A 260 1.32 -31.88 8.34
C PHE A 260 0.97 -30.75 9.31
N ILE A 261 -0.31 -30.62 9.66
CA ILE A 261 -0.80 -29.59 10.58
C ILE A 261 -1.57 -30.21 11.75
N GLU A 262 -1.39 -29.61 12.92
CA GLU A 262 -1.99 -30.04 14.18
C GLU A 262 -2.92 -28.96 14.73
N GLY A 263 -3.95 -29.38 15.48
CA GLY A 263 -4.87 -28.46 16.14
C GLY A 263 -6.32 -28.94 16.08
N LYS A 264 -7.12 -28.57 17.09
CA LYS A 264 -8.54 -28.98 17.18
C LYS A 264 -9.37 -28.53 15.97
N GLU A 265 -9.03 -27.38 15.40
CA GLU A 265 -9.70 -26.81 14.23
C GLU A 265 -9.39 -27.60 12.96
N VAL A 266 -8.20 -28.20 12.89
CA VAL A 266 -7.73 -29.01 11.76
C VAL A 266 -8.44 -30.37 11.71
N GLU A 267 -8.79 -30.94 12.86
CA GLU A 267 -9.45 -32.25 12.94
C GLU A 267 -10.78 -32.30 12.17
N LEU A 268 -11.51 -31.19 12.11
CA LEU A 268 -12.73 -31.08 11.29
C LEU A 268 -12.43 -31.20 9.80
N PHE A 269 -11.35 -30.57 9.33
CA PHE A 269 -10.92 -30.66 7.94
C PHE A 269 -10.33 -32.04 7.60
N LYS A 270 -9.60 -32.67 8.53
CA LYS A 270 -9.08 -34.04 8.37
C LYS A 270 -10.20 -35.05 8.18
N GLN A 271 -11.31 -34.91 8.91
CA GLN A 271 -12.50 -35.75 8.72
C GLN A 271 -13.12 -35.59 7.32
N ALA A 272 -12.87 -34.46 6.66
CA ALA A 272 -13.32 -34.15 5.30
C ALA A 272 -12.16 -34.11 4.29
N SER A 273 -11.07 -34.85 4.52
CA SER A 273 -9.82 -34.76 3.73
C SER A 273 -10.05 -34.93 2.22
N GLU A 274 -10.90 -35.86 1.79
CA GLU A 274 -11.22 -36.01 0.35
C GLU A 274 -11.88 -34.76 -0.25
N SER A 275 -12.78 -34.11 0.52
CA SER A 275 -13.42 -32.87 0.08
C SER A 275 -12.43 -31.71 0.06
N TYR A 276 -11.55 -31.63 1.07
CA TYR A 276 -10.48 -30.64 1.10
C TYR A 276 -9.56 -30.79 -0.12
N GLN A 277 -9.14 -32.02 -0.41
CA GLN A 277 -8.29 -32.33 -1.54
C GLN A 277 -8.93 -31.91 -2.86
N LYS A 278 -10.23 -32.21 -3.04
CA LYS A 278 -10.98 -31.93 -4.26
C LYS A 278 -11.27 -30.44 -4.45
N TYR A 279 -11.69 -29.74 -3.41
CA TYR A 279 -12.21 -28.38 -3.52
C TYR A 279 -11.21 -27.28 -3.15
N ILE A 280 -10.11 -27.61 -2.46
CA ILE A 280 -9.09 -26.65 -2.04
C ILE A 280 -7.73 -26.99 -2.66
N ALA A 281 -7.13 -28.13 -2.30
CA ALA A 281 -5.76 -28.44 -2.71
C ALA A 281 -5.61 -28.58 -4.23
N THR A 282 -6.54 -29.26 -4.91
CA THR A 282 -6.50 -29.47 -6.35
C THR A 282 -6.65 -28.16 -7.15
N PRO A 283 -7.63 -27.28 -6.85
CA PRO A 283 -7.68 -25.94 -7.47
C PRO A 283 -6.40 -25.12 -7.27
N LEU A 284 -5.81 -25.12 -6.07
CA LEU A 284 -4.58 -24.38 -5.80
C LEU A 284 -3.37 -24.94 -6.58
N TRP A 285 -3.27 -26.26 -6.70
CA TRP A 285 -2.31 -26.90 -7.59
C TRP A 285 -2.52 -26.50 -9.05
N ASN A 286 -3.77 -26.51 -9.52
CA ASN A 286 -4.10 -26.15 -10.90
C ASN A 286 -3.77 -24.67 -11.19
N ALA A 287 -3.98 -23.77 -10.23
CA ALA A 287 -3.54 -22.39 -10.33
C ALA A 287 -2.01 -22.29 -10.43
N ALA A 288 -1.28 -22.98 -9.55
CA ALA A 288 0.18 -23.03 -9.58
C ALA A 288 0.73 -23.55 -10.92
N ALA A 289 0.21 -24.67 -11.41
CA ALA A 289 0.59 -25.25 -12.69
C ALA A 289 0.14 -24.37 -13.87
N GLY A 290 -1.03 -23.76 -13.77
CA GLY A 290 -1.61 -22.87 -14.77
C GLY A 290 -0.75 -21.62 -15.00
N HIS A 291 -0.29 -20.96 -13.92
CA HIS A 291 0.63 -19.84 -14.00
C HIS A 291 1.92 -20.20 -14.73
N LEU A 292 2.53 -21.35 -14.38
CA LEU A 292 3.76 -21.84 -15.02
C LEU A 292 3.54 -22.20 -16.49
N ARG A 293 2.39 -22.82 -16.81
CA ARG A 293 2.00 -23.16 -18.18
C ARG A 293 1.85 -21.91 -19.03
N ASP A 294 1.10 -20.91 -18.53
CA ASP A 294 0.87 -19.65 -19.22
C ASP A 294 2.17 -18.88 -19.46
N ALA A 295 3.10 -18.89 -18.50
CA ALA A 295 4.44 -18.34 -18.68
C ALA A 295 5.27 -19.12 -19.73
N CYS A 296 5.20 -20.46 -19.72
CA CYS A 296 5.93 -21.31 -20.66
C CYS A 296 5.41 -21.22 -22.10
N MET A 297 4.12 -20.94 -22.30
CA MET A 297 3.51 -20.77 -23.63
C MET A 297 4.08 -19.60 -24.44
N GLN A 298 4.86 -18.71 -23.83
CA GLN A 298 5.43 -17.54 -24.49
C GLN A 298 6.47 -17.90 -25.55
N ASP A 299 7.36 -18.83 -25.24
CA ASP A 299 8.51 -19.20 -26.07
C ASP A 299 8.58 -20.70 -26.36
N CYS A 300 7.68 -21.50 -25.77
CA CYS A 300 7.61 -22.94 -26.00
C CYS A 300 6.81 -23.27 -27.26
N GLY A 301 7.51 -23.65 -28.34
CA GLY A 301 6.88 -24.13 -29.57
C GLY A 301 6.05 -25.42 -29.44
N ARG A 302 5.99 -26.04 -28.25
CA ARG A 302 5.13 -27.21 -27.95
C ARG A 302 3.80 -26.84 -27.31
N LEU A 303 3.69 -25.67 -26.69
CA LEU A 303 2.50 -25.24 -25.95
C LEU A 303 1.88 -24.05 -26.66
N MET A 304 0.68 -24.24 -27.21
CA MET A 304 -0.10 -23.20 -27.87
C MET A 304 -1.51 -23.22 -27.30
N GLY A 305 -2.10 -22.04 -27.06
CA GLY A 305 -3.42 -21.90 -26.45
C GLY A 305 -3.67 -20.49 -25.92
N GLU A 306 -4.80 -20.32 -25.25
CA GLU A 306 -5.17 -19.06 -24.59
C GLU A 306 -4.60 -19.01 -23.16
N VAL A 307 -4.17 -17.80 -22.75
CA VAL A 307 -3.72 -17.52 -21.37
C VAL A 307 -4.95 -17.52 -20.46
N SER A 308 -4.95 -18.33 -19.40
CA SER A 308 -6.14 -18.51 -18.55
C SER A 308 -5.98 -17.99 -17.12
N TYR A 309 -4.75 -17.83 -16.63
CA TYR A 309 -4.46 -17.41 -15.25
C TYR A 309 -3.70 -16.08 -15.17
N LEU A 310 -2.65 -15.88 -15.98
CA LEU A 310 -1.80 -14.68 -15.89
C LEU A 310 -2.41 -13.41 -16.53
N GLY A 311 -3.55 -13.52 -17.23
CA GLY A 311 -4.27 -12.37 -17.81
C GLY A 311 -3.66 -11.84 -19.12
N GLN A 312 -4.00 -10.59 -19.47
CA GLN A 312 -3.47 -9.92 -20.66
C GLN A 312 -2.08 -9.35 -20.34
N ASP A 313 -1.07 -9.92 -20.98
CA ASP A 313 0.35 -9.70 -20.77
C ASP A 313 1.02 -10.57 -19.69
N PRO A 314 1.09 -11.90 -19.90
CA PRO A 314 1.88 -12.79 -19.03
C PRO A 314 3.39 -12.52 -19.11
N ALA A 315 3.84 -11.59 -19.98
CA ALA A 315 5.13 -11.61 -20.64
C ALA A 315 6.33 -11.28 -19.76
N SER A 316 7.45 -11.88 -20.16
CA SER A 316 8.84 -11.45 -19.94
C SER A 316 9.55 -11.99 -18.70
N GLU A 317 10.88 -11.77 -18.67
CA GLU A 317 11.81 -12.09 -17.58
C GLU A 317 11.28 -11.71 -16.18
N ILE A 318 10.31 -10.79 -16.11
CA ILE A 318 9.57 -10.37 -14.92
C ILE A 318 8.88 -11.55 -14.21
N PHE A 319 8.20 -12.46 -14.93
CA PHE A 319 7.56 -13.63 -14.29
C PHE A 319 8.62 -14.53 -13.65
N TRP A 320 9.72 -14.81 -14.36
CA TRP A 320 10.77 -15.70 -13.88
C TRP A 320 11.61 -15.06 -12.77
N ARG A 321 11.67 -13.73 -12.68
CA ARG A 321 12.32 -12.99 -11.59
C ARG A 321 11.72 -13.34 -10.22
N ARG A 322 10.45 -13.72 -10.17
CA ARG A 322 9.77 -14.22 -8.95
C ARG A 322 10.51 -15.39 -8.29
N PHE A 323 11.34 -16.11 -9.04
CA PHE A 323 12.13 -17.26 -8.62
C PHE A 323 13.64 -16.99 -8.59
N ASN A 324 14.09 -15.87 -9.16
CA ASN A 324 15.49 -15.50 -9.26
C ASN A 324 15.65 -13.96 -9.18
N LYS A 325 16.00 -13.47 -8.00
CA LYS A 325 16.23 -12.04 -7.74
C LYS A 325 17.34 -11.39 -8.56
N ASN A 326 18.18 -12.19 -9.22
CA ASN A 326 19.28 -11.70 -10.06
C ASN A 326 18.86 -11.39 -11.50
N LEU A 327 17.66 -11.79 -11.93
CA LEU A 327 17.10 -11.37 -13.23
C LEU A 327 16.79 -9.87 -13.22
N PRO A 328 16.73 -9.16 -14.36
CA PRO A 328 16.44 -7.73 -14.37
C PRO A 328 15.12 -7.38 -13.70
N SER A 329 15.09 -6.31 -12.90
CA SER A 329 13.83 -5.77 -12.39
C SER A 329 12.94 -5.27 -13.52
N PRO A 330 11.61 -5.29 -13.36
CA PRO A 330 10.71 -4.55 -14.24
C PRO A 330 11.21 -3.11 -14.36
N SER A 331 11.41 -2.65 -15.59
CA SER A 331 11.80 -1.27 -15.84
C SER A 331 10.54 -0.44 -15.98
N ASP A 332 10.34 0.53 -15.08
CA ASP A 332 9.30 1.58 -15.24
C ASP A 332 9.52 2.46 -16.49
N ARG A 333 10.66 2.28 -17.18
CA ARG A 333 10.94 3.00 -18.43
C ARG A 333 10.15 2.39 -19.57
N ILE A 334 9.07 3.06 -19.93
CA ILE A 334 8.38 2.85 -21.20
C ILE A 334 9.30 3.36 -22.31
N LEU A 335 9.77 2.45 -23.17
CA LEU A 335 10.45 2.85 -24.41
C LEU A 335 9.40 3.30 -25.41
N THR A 336 9.22 4.61 -25.54
CA THR A 336 8.43 5.19 -26.62
C THR A 336 9.32 5.45 -27.83
N ILE A 337 9.04 4.79 -28.94
CA ILE A 337 9.66 5.10 -30.24
C ILE A 337 8.69 6.01 -31.01
N VAL A 338 9.09 7.26 -31.24
CA VAL A 338 8.33 8.21 -32.07
C VAL A 338 8.96 8.28 -33.46
N ASN A 339 8.22 7.86 -34.49
CA ASN A 339 8.64 8.04 -35.87
C ASN A 339 8.20 9.43 -36.37
N ARG A 340 9.13 10.40 -36.40
CA ARG A 340 8.87 11.79 -36.82
C ARG A 340 8.63 11.94 -38.33
N ASN A 341 8.98 10.93 -39.13
CA ASN A 341 8.85 10.99 -40.59
C ASN A 341 7.47 10.55 -41.11
N GLU A 342 6.61 10.03 -40.24
CA GLU A 342 5.26 9.59 -40.62
C GLU A 342 4.22 10.59 -40.13
N PRO A 343 3.19 10.91 -40.94
CA PRO A 343 2.12 11.78 -40.53
C PRO A 343 1.29 11.15 -39.40
N CYS A 344 0.68 12.00 -38.57
CA CYS A 344 -0.23 11.53 -37.53
C CYS A 344 -1.41 10.75 -38.14
N ALA A 345 -1.68 9.54 -37.66
CA ALA A 345 -2.75 8.68 -38.17
C ALA A 345 -4.16 9.30 -38.12
N ILE A 346 -4.37 10.28 -37.23
CA ILE A 346 -5.65 11.00 -37.07
C ILE A 346 -5.61 12.41 -37.69
N GLY A 347 -4.52 12.79 -38.34
CA GLY A 347 -4.37 14.07 -39.04
C GLY A 347 -3.98 15.26 -38.16
N LEU A 348 -3.42 15.05 -36.96
CA LEU A 348 -2.78 16.15 -36.25
C LEU A 348 -1.56 16.65 -37.07
N PRO A 349 -1.35 17.97 -37.17
CA PRO A 349 -0.22 18.56 -37.89
C PRO A 349 1.09 18.44 -37.07
N ILE A 350 1.50 17.20 -36.79
CA ILE A 350 2.76 16.88 -36.11
C ILE A 350 3.91 17.13 -37.09
N SER A 351 4.96 17.78 -36.62
CA SER A 351 6.18 18.08 -37.39
C SER A 351 7.41 18.02 -36.49
N ASP A 352 8.61 18.26 -37.04
CA ASP A 352 9.84 18.36 -36.23
C ASP A 352 9.75 19.46 -35.14
N ASP A 353 8.96 20.52 -35.40
CA ASP A 353 8.75 21.65 -34.49
C ASP A 353 7.47 21.55 -33.65
N ARG A 354 6.64 20.51 -33.88
CA ARG A 354 5.38 20.30 -33.16
C ARG A 354 5.20 18.84 -32.80
N GLU A 355 5.42 18.53 -31.53
CA GLU A 355 5.32 17.16 -31.02
C GLU A 355 3.86 16.71 -30.83
N CYS A 356 3.68 15.40 -30.66
CA CYS A 356 2.38 14.84 -30.29
C CYS A 356 1.98 15.34 -28.90
N PRO A 357 0.73 15.77 -28.67
CA PRO A 357 0.28 16.32 -27.39
C PRO A 357 0.35 15.31 -26.22
N PHE A 358 0.55 14.01 -26.49
CA PHE A 358 0.73 12.98 -25.48
C PHE A 358 2.19 12.80 -25.02
N PHE A 359 3.15 13.47 -25.67
CA PHE A 359 4.57 13.45 -25.30
C PHE A 359 5.10 14.81 -24.84
N ASP A 360 4.33 15.88 -25.02
CA ASP A 360 4.68 17.19 -24.48
C ASP A 360 4.54 17.18 -22.95
N SER A 361 5.65 17.41 -22.26
CA SER A 361 5.81 17.17 -20.81
C SER A 361 5.63 18.41 -19.94
N GLU A 362 5.25 19.54 -20.54
CA GLU A 362 4.97 20.77 -19.83
C GLU A 362 3.49 20.92 -19.42
N THR A 363 3.19 21.96 -18.64
CA THR A 363 1.85 22.24 -18.12
C THR A 363 0.85 22.34 -19.28
N PRO A 364 -0.33 21.70 -19.20
CA PRO A 364 -1.24 21.64 -20.34
C PRO A 364 -1.68 23.03 -20.81
N SER A 365 -1.36 23.33 -22.07
CA SER A 365 -1.82 24.54 -22.75
C SER A 365 -3.24 24.37 -23.31
N LEU A 366 -3.91 25.47 -23.64
CA LEU A 366 -5.21 25.41 -24.33
C LEU A 366 -5.13 24.59 -25.62
N THR A 367 -4.05 24.77 -26.39
CA THR A 367 -3.80 24.04 -27.64
C THR A 367 -3.64 22.54 -27.40
N THR A 368 -2.92 22.15 -26.33
CA THR A 368 -2.77 20.73 -25.95
C THR A 368 -4.13 20.10 -25.62
N ILE A 369 -5.00 20.82 -24.92
CA ILE A 369 -6.36 20.35 -24.56
C ILE A 369 -7.24 20.23 -25.82
N GLU A 370 -7.17 21.21 -26.73
CA GLU A 370 -7.89 21.18 -28.00
C GLU A 370 -7.47 20.00 -28.89
N ASP A 371 -6.16 19.73 -28.98
CA ASP A 371 -5.59 18.62 -29.73
C ASP A 371 -5.99 17.26 -29.14
N ILE A 372 -5.96 17.11 -27.82
CA ILE A 372 -6.46 15.89 -27.14
C ILE A 372 -7.96 15.73 -27.39
N GLY A 373 -8.74 16.81 -27.32
CA GLY A 373 -10.17 16.79 -27.64
C GLY A 373 -10.44 16.38 -29.09
N PHE A 374 -9.59 16.81 -30.03
CA PHE A 374 -9.65 16.39 -31.43
C PHE A 374 -9.34 14.90 -31.58
N VAL A 375 -8.29 14.39 -30.91
CA VAL A 375 -7.94 12.95 -30.89
C VAL A 375 -9.13 12.11 -30.45
N ILE A 376 -9.77 12.48 -29.33
CA ILE A 376 -10.91 11.75 -28.78
C ILE A 376 -12.06 11.72 -29.79
N ARG A 377 -12.47 12.88 -30.34
CA ARG A 377 -13.56 12.95 -31.33
C ARG A 377 -13.27 12.10 -32.57
N LYS A 378 -12.03 12.11 -33.06
CA LYS A 378 -11.63 11.32 -34.23
C LYS A 378 -11.61 9.82 -33.94
N ARG A 379 -11.06 9.41 -32.79
CA ARG A 379 -11.02 7.99 -32.38
C ARG A 379 -12.39 7.43 -31.99
N MET A 380 -13.32 8.25 -31.51
CA MET A 380 -14.71 7.83 -31.29
C MET A 380 -15.40 7.40 -32.58
N ILE A 381 -15.13 8.09 -33.70
CA ILE A 381 -15.72 7.79 -35.01
C ILE A 381 -14.93 6.69 -35.73
N HIS A 382 -13.60 6.64 -35.52
CA HIS A 382 -12.67 5.71 -36.17
C HIS A 382 -11.70 5.07 -35.15
N PRO A 383 -12.18 4.10 -34.34
CA PRO A 383 -11.42 3.55 -33.21
C PRO A 383 -10.16 2.79 -33.64
N ASP A 384 -10.23 2.13 -34.79
CA ASP A 384 -9.22 1.29 -35.42
C ASP A 384 -8.12 2.07 -36.17
N GLY A 385 -8.25 3.39 -36.32
CA GLY A 385 -7.16 4.28 -36.73
C GLY A 385 -6.61 4.11 -38.14
N GLN A 386 -7.27 3.34 -39.01
CA GLN A 386 -6.83 3.16 -40.39
C GLN A 386 -7.38 4.26 -41.29
N TRP A 387 -6.69 5.41 -41.35
CA TRP A 387 -6.81 6.28 -42.51
C TRP A 387 -5.74 5.92 -43.54
N GLN A 388 -6.19 5.40 -44.68
CA GLN A 388 -5.39 5.35 -45.90
C GLN A 388 -5.16 6.78 -46.38
N ILE A 389 -4.09 7.43 -45.91
CA ILE A 389 -3.47 8.48 -46.72
C ILE A 389 -2.90 7.74 -47.93
N LYS A 390 -3.70 7.61 -49.00
CA LYS A 390 -3.14 7.33 -50.32
C LYS A 390 -2.08 8.40 -50.54
N ARG A 391 -0.80 8.01 -50.57
CA ARG A 391 0.28 8.85 -51.11
C ARG A 391 -0.13 9.21 -52.55
N ASN A 392 -0.75 10.37 -52.71
CA ASN A 392 -1.03 10.93 -54.02
C ASN A 392 0.06 11.99 -54.25
N PRO A 393 1.06 11.77 -55.12
CA PRO A 393 2.19 12.69 -55.29
C PRO A 393 1.84 14.01 -55.99
N SER A 394 0.56 14.30 -56.19
CA SER A 394 0.11 15.44 -56.98
C SER A 394 -1.35 15.71 -56.67
N ASN A 395 -1.63 16.70 -55.84
CA ASN A 395 -2.62 17.72 -56.19
C ASN A 395 -2.56 18.92 -55.26
N HIS A 396 -2.71 20.06 -55.92
CA HIS A 396 -2.75 21.41 -55.40
C HIS A 396 -3.74 21.60 -54.25
N PHE A 397 -3.40 22.57 -53.40
CA PHE A 397 -4.34 23.40 -52.65
C PHE A 397 -5.60 23.65 -53.48
N ILE A 398 -6.75 23.22 -52.96
CA ILE A 398 -8.02 23.85 -53.26
C ILE A 398 -8.67 24.10 -51.90
N ASP A 399 -8.76 25.38 -51.58
CA ASP A 399 -9.66 25.94 -50.56
C ASP A 399 -11.10 25.52 -50.87
N GLU A 400 -11.88 25.15 -49.84
CA GLU A 400 -13.30 25.53 -49.75
C GLU A 400 -13.84 25.27 -48.32
N ILE A 401 -14.06 26.40 -47.63
CA ILE A 401 -15.03 26.76 -46.56
C ILE A 401 -15.23 25.83 -45.35
#